data_AF-A0A7S1TB82-F1
#
_entry.id   AF-A0A7S1TB82-F1
#
_cell.length_a   1.000
_cell.length_b   1.000
_cell.length_c   1.000
_cell.angle_alpha   90.00
_cell.angle_beta   90.00
_cell.angle_gamma   90.00
#
_symmetry.space_group_name_H-M   'P 1'
#
loop_
_entity.id
_entity.type
_entity.pdbx_description
1 polymer ?
#
loop_
_entity_poly.entity_id
_entity_poly.type
_entity_poly.pdbx_seq_one_letter_code
_entity_poly.pdbx_strand_id
1 'polypeptide(L)'
;MYFERTGPSPIDQLLNRSESTSGDDSPVTLRDFLEETDIISECRAENRRLLEYLGTSKALEELASIVIMRVDTTPTRTPPGDDLGPLEPYRIPSIASEILASEVDWLSERIVSTRSVQTLFFDYLRAVDPGRLDHNIGSLMAKVLSALLRSKHEMFLSHFEDLDDALYPVDLILKHVDCSPLAEVLIRMIDGADVMRSARGSEESPVSISGMEIFNACNIFDLLSKRFLACLSARVDGVEVGG
;
A
#
# COMPACT_ATOMS: atom_id res chain seq x y z
N MET A 1 16.42 5.40 -34.06
CA MET A 1 16.06 6.83 -34.18
C MET A 1 15.33 7.20 -32.90
N TYR A 2 16.02 7.84 -31.95
CA TYR A 2 15.37 8.42 -30.78
C TYR A 2 14.79 9.75 -31.24
N PHE A 3 13.47 9.86 -31.34
CA PHE A 3 12.81 11.15 -31.40
C PHE A 3 13.01 11.79 -30.03
N GLU A 4 13.93 12.76 -29.93
CA GLU A 4 13.99 13.65 -28.78
C GLU A 4 12.62 14.34 -28.66
N ARG A 5 11.92 14.15 -27.54
CA ARG A 5 10.69 14.91 -27.24
C ARG A 5 11.09 16.38 -27.15
N THR A 6 10.75 17.17 -28.18
CA THR A 6 11.09 18.60 -28.27
C THR A 6 10.12 19.52 -27.50
N GLY A 7 9.54 19.04 -26.41
CA GLY A 7 8.62 19.81 -25.57
C GLY A 7 8.41 19.19 -24.18
N PRO A 8 7.83 19.96 -23.22
CA PRO A 8 7.51 19.45 -21.89
C PRO A 8 6.60 18.23 -22.00
N SER A 9 6.87 17.20 -21.18
CA SER A 9 6.04 15.99 -21.19
C SER A 9 4.59 16.32 -20.78
N PRO A 10 3.61 15.44 -21.09
CA PRO A 10 2.23 15.64 -20.62
C PRO A 10 2.14 15.87 -19.10
N ILE A 11 2.97 15.16 -18.34
CA ILE A 11 3.11 15.36 -16.89
C ILE A 11 3.63 16.76 -16.55
N ASP A 12 4.69 17.22 -17.22
CA ASP A 12 5.21 18.59 -17.01
C ASP A 12 4.18 19.66 -17.37
N GLN A 13 3.34 19.43 -18.37
CA GLN A 13 2.25 20.34 -18.74
C GLN A 13 1.18 20.41 -17.64
N LEU A 14 0.80 19.25 -17.06
CA LEU A 14 -0.12 19.20 -15.91
C LEU A 14 0.47 19.91 -14.68
N LEU A 15 1.76 19.74 -14.41
CA LEU A 15 2.46 20.43 -13.32
C LEU A 15 2.50 21.95 -13.54
N ASN A 16 2.79 22.40 -14.76
CA ASN A 16 2.77 23.84 -15.08
C ASN A 16 1.37 24.44 -14.89
N ARG A 17 0.32 23.69 -15.24
CA ARG A 17 -1.07 24.13 -15.08
C ARG A 17 -1.51 24.14 -13.62
N SER A 18 -1.04 23.19 -12.80
CA SER A 18 -1.33 23.20 -11.36
C SER A 18 -0.67 24.37 -10.62
N GLU A 19 0.48 24.84 -11.13
CA GLU A 19 1.19 26.03 -10.62
C GLU A 19 0.59 27.37 -11.13
N SER A 20 -0.16 27.34 -12.24
CA SER A 20 -0.71 28.53 -12.88
C SER A 20 -2.00 29.00 -12.18
N THR A 21 -1.98 30.18 -11.55
CA THR A 21 -3.13 30.75 -10.81
C THR A 21 -4.20 31.41 -11.70
N SER A 22 -4.27 31.07 -12.99
CA SER A 22 -5.29 31.66 -13.89
C SER A 22 -6.67 31.06 -13.60
N GLY A 23 -7.52 31.83 -12.93
CA GLY A 23 -8.79 31.39 -12.34
C GLY A 23 -9.94 31.03 -13.28
N ASP A 24 -9.66 30.63 -14.53
CA ASP A 24 -10.69 30.20 -15.49
C ASP A 24 -10.64 28.68 -15.80
N ASP A 25 -9.56 27.99 -15.41
CA ASP A 25 -9.42 26.54 -15.61
C ASP A 25 -9.78 25.74 -14.35
N SER A 26 -10.35 24.55 -14.56
CA SER A 26 -10.55 23.59 -13.47
C SER A 26 -9.21 23.23 -12.83
N PRO A 27 -9.14 23.14 -11.48
CA PRO A 27 -7.91 22.81 -10.79
C PRO A 27 -7.47 21.40 -11.21
N VAL A 28 -6.18 21.26 -11.52
CA VAL A 28 -5.58 19.95 -11.82
C VAL A 28 -5.67 19.07 -10.57
N THR A 29 -6.21 17.88 -10.74
CA THR A 29 -6.40 16.88 -9.70
C THR A 29 -5.36 15.77 -9.80
N LEU A 30 -5.13 15.02 -8.71
CA LEU A 30 -4.30 13.82 -8.77
C LEU A 30 -4.81 12.83 -9.82
N ARG A 31 -6.13 12.74 -9.99
CA ARG A 31 -6.74 11.83 -10.96
C ARG A 31 -6.30 12.14 -12.40
N ASP A 32 -6.14 13.41 -12.75
CA ASP A 32 -5.64 13.80 -14.08
C ASP A 32 -4.24 13.22 -14.33
N PHE A 33 -3.37 13.21 -13.32
CA PHE A 33 -2.05 12.57 -13.42
C PHE A 33 -2.13 11.05 -13.54
N LEU A 34 -3.08 10.40 -12.85
CA LEU A 34 -3.27 8.94 -12.92
C LEU A 34 -3.87 8.48 -14.25
N GLU A 35 -4.42 9.39 -15.05
CA GLU A 35 -4.95 9.09 -16.38
C GLU A 35 -3.84 9.08 -17.45
N GLU A 36 -2.72 9.77 -17.21
CA GLU A 36 -1.58 9.83 -18.12
C GLU A 36 -0.85 8.49 -18.24
N THR A 37 -0.54 8.08 -19.48
CA THR A 37 0.10 6.78 -19.75
C THR A 37 1.54 6.69 -19.26
N ASP A 38 2.21 7.84 -19.16
CA ASP A 38 3.63 7.94 -18.80
C ASP A 38 3.85 8.15 -17.30
N ILE A 39 2.79 8.22 -16.48
CA ILE A 39 2.92 8.53 -15.04
C ILE A 39 3.90 7.59 -14.31
N ILE A 40 3.81 6.28 -14.58
CA ILE A 40 4.66 5.28 -13.94
C ILE A 40 6.10 5.37 -14.44
N SER A 41 6.31 5.55 -15.74
CA SER A 41 7.65 5.65 -16.32
C SER A 41 8.36 6.93 -15.89
N GLU A 42 7.64 8.05 -15.81
CA GLU A 42 8.16 9.33 -15.29
C GLU A 42 8.49 9.25 -13.78
N CYS A 43 7.68 8.54 -12.99
CA CYS A 43 8.02 8.25 -11.60
C CYS A 43 9.34 7.47 -11.49
N ARG A 44 9.47 6.36 -12.25
CA ARG A 44 10.68 5.52 -12.26
C ARG A 44 11.90 6.20 -12.87
N ALA A 45 11.69 7.19 -13.74
CA ALA A 45 12.73 8.05 -14.29
C ALA A 45 13.16 9.15 -13.31
N GLU A 46 12.61 9.15 -12.08
CA GLU A 46 12.89 10.12 -11.03
C GLU A 46 12.66 11.58 -11.47
N ASN A 47 11.56 11.83 -12.19
CA ASN A 47 11.16 13.20 -12.51
C ASN A 47 10.93 14.00 -11.21
N ARG A 48 11.89 14.88 -10.89
CA ARG A 48 11.94 15.59 -9.60
C ARG A 48 10.65 16.36 -9.29
N ARG A 49 10.08 17.05 -10.29
CA ARG A 49 8.86 17.84 -10.07
C ARG A 49 7.66 16.95 -9.78
N LEU A 50 7.57 15.82 -10.50
CA LEU A 50 6.54 14.83 -10.26
C LEU A 50 6.68 14.19 -8.88
N LEU A 51 7.88 13.78 -8.49
CA LEU A 51 8.16 13.21 -7.17
C LEU A 51 7.83 14.22 -6.07
N GLU A 52 8.22 15.49 -6.22
CA GLU A 52 7.88 16.56 -5.25
C GLU A 52 6.37 16.72 -5.07
N TYR A 53 5.60 16.65 -6.15
CA TYR A 53 4.13 16.68 -6.11
C TYR A 53 3.54 15.43 -5.42
N LEU A 54 3.92 14.24 -5.89
CA LEU A 54 3.40 12.96 -5.38
C LEU A 54 3.84 12.66 -3.94
N GLY A 55 5.00 13.17 -3.54
CA GLY A 55 5.56 13.01 -2.19
C GLY A 55 4.99 13.98 -1.15
N THR A 56 4.00 14.82 -1.51
CA THR A 56 3.25 15.61 -0.54
C THR A 56 2.31 14.71 0.27
N SER A 57 2.13 15.00 1.56
CA SER A 57 1.25 14.19 2.43
C SER A 57 -0.17 14.06 1.86
N LYS A 58 -0.70 15.14 1.28
CA LYS A 58 -2.01 15.15 0.63
C LYS A 58 -2.07 14.17 -0.55
N ALA A 59 -1.08 14.20 -1.46
CA ALA A 59 -1.06 13.30 -2.61
C ALA A 59 -0.90 11.83 -2.16
N LEU A 60 -0.05 11.56 -1.17
CA LEU A 60 0.14 10.22 -0.62
C LEU A 60 -1.13 9.67 0.04
N GLU A 61 -1.83 10.48 0.82
CA GLU A 61 -3.12 10.10 1.43
C GLU A 61 -4.19 9.83 0.37
N GLU A 62 -4.23 10.65 -0.68
CA GLU A 62 -5.18 10.47 -1.78
C GLU A 62 -4.86 9.21 -2.59
N LEU A 63 -3.59 8.94 -2.90
CA LEU A 63 -3.15 7.68 -3.53
C LEU A 63 -3.54 6.47 -2.68
N ALA A 64 -3.29 6.51 -1.37
CA ALA A 64 -3.64 5.42 -0.45
C ALA A 64 -5.16 5.21 -0.40
N SER A 65 -5.93 6.30 -0.35
CA SER A 65 -7.41 6.28 -0.38
C SER A 65 -7.95 5.68 -1.67
N ILE A 66 -7.33 6.00 -2.82
CA ILE A 66 -7.66 5.43 -4.13
C ILE A 66 -7.37 3.91 -4.14
N VAL A 67 -6.28 3.46 -3.52
CA VAL A 67 -5.94 2.03 -3.45
C VAL A 67 -6.98 1.23 -2.66
N ILE A 68 -7.51 1.78 -1.56
CA ILE A 68 -8.54 1.13 -0.73
C ILE A 68 -9.98 1.43 -1.16
N MET A 69 -10.15 2.15 -2.28
CA MET A 69 -11.47 2.53 -2.76
C MET A 69 -12.22 1.30 -3.25
N ARG A 70 -13.43 1.09 -2.70
CA ARG A 70 -14.36 0.10 -3.24
C ARG A 70 -14.87 0.60 -4.59
N VAL A 71 -14.74 -0.23 -5.62
CA VAL A 71 -15.25 0.08 -6.94
C VAL A 71 -16.44 -0.80 -7.24
N ASP A 72 -17.56 -0.18 -7.60
CA ASP A 72 -18.74 -0.91 -8.04
C ASP A 72 -18.43 -1.58 -9.37
N THR A 73 -18.30 -2.91 -9.34
CA THR A 73 -18.05 -3.75 -10.52
C THR A 73 -19.32 -4.04 -11.31
N THR A 74 -20.44 -3.39 -10.96
CA THR A 74 -21.63 -3.40 -11.81
C THR A 74 -21.21 -2.86 -13.19
N PRO A 75 -21.44 -3.60 -14.28
CA PRO A 75 -21.06 -3.14 -15.61
C PRO A 75 -21.84 -1.86 -15.89
N THR A 76 -21.15 -0.72 -15.79
CA THR A 76 -21.66 0.56 -16.27
C THR A 76 -21.87 0.37 -17.76
N ARG A 77 -23.13 0.25 -18.19
CA ARG A 77 -23.48 0.29 -19.61
C ARG A 77 -22.89 1.58 -20.16
N THR A 78 -21.82 1.49 -20.94
CA THR A 78 -21.42 2.59 -21.81
C THR A 78 -22.64 2.95 -22.66
N PRO A 79 -22.98 4.24 -22.81
CA PRO A 79 -24.02 4.66 -23.73
C PRO A 79 -23.69 4.07 -25.11
N PRO A 80 -24.66 3.47 -25.82
CA PRO A 80 -24.40 2.96 -27.17
C PRO A 80 -23.95 4.14 -28.05
N GLY A 81 -22.65 4.15 -28.41
CA GLY A 81 -22.02 5.24 -29.17
C GLY A 81 -20.60 5.58 -28.74
N ASP A 82 -20.15 5.18 -27.55
CA ASP A 82 -18.75 5.30 -27.14
C ASP A 82 -17.94 4.07 -27.59
N ASP A 83 -16.95 4.28 -28.47
CA ASP A 83 -15.93 3.29 -28.87
C ASP A 83 -14.88 3.04 -27.75
N LEU A 84 -15.03 3.72 -26.62
CA LEU A 84 -14.25 3.47 -25.41
C LEU A 84 -14.80 2.20 -24.76
N GLY A 85 -14.02 1.12 -24.82
CA GLY A 85 -14.32 -0.13 -24.11
C GLY A 85 -14.61 0.09 -22.62
N PRO A 86 -15.17 -0.92 -21.92
CA PRO A 86 -15.52 -0.79 -20.52
C PRO A 86 -14.32 -0.29 -19.71
N LEU A 87 -14.51 0.82 -18.97
CA LEU A 87 -13.52 1.31 -18.01
C LEU A 87 -13.27 0.21 -16.98
N GLU A 88 -12.06 -0.36 -17.01
CA GLU A 88 -11.61 -1.32 -16.01
C GLU A 88 -11.71 -0.67 -14.62
N PRO A 89 -12.62 -1.15 -13.74
CA PRO A 89 -12.95 -0.49 -12.48
C PRO A 89 -11.72 -0.28 -11.59
N TYR A 90 -10.74 -1.17 -11.69
CA TYR A 90 -9.50 -1.13 -10.92
C TYR A 90 -8.32 -0.48 -11.64
N ARG A 91 -8.50 0.15 -12.81
CA ARG A 91 -7.39 0.81 -13.54
C ARG A 91 -6.69 1.86 -12.70
N ILE A 92 -7.44 2.83 -12.17
CA ILE A 92 -6.89 3.93 -11.37
C ILE A 92 -6.32 3.43 -10.03
N PRO A 93 -7.01 2.56 -9.26
CA PRO A 93 -6.41 1.90 -8.09
C PRO A 93 -5.11 1.13 -8.39
N SER A 94 -5.04 0.46 -9.55
CA SER A 94 -3.84 -0.25 -9.98
C SER A 94 -2.66 0.70 -10.20
N ILE A 95 -2.89 1.81 -10.91
CA ILE A 95 -1.85 2.83 -11.15
C ILE A 95 -1.40 3.47 -9.82
N ALA A 96 -2.33 3.83 -8.95
CA ALA A 96 -2.00 4.38 -7.63
C ALA A 96 -1.15 3.40 -6.79
N SER A 97 -1.50 2.11 -6.79
CA SER A 97 -0.70 1.09 -6.11
C SER A 97 0.69 0.93 -6.72
N GLU A 98 0.85 1.16 -8.02
CA GLU A 98 2.13 1.05 -8.72
C GLU A 98 3.04 2.26 -8.45
N ILE A 99 2.48 3.45 -8.27
CA ILE A 99 3.22 4.64 -7.82
C ILE A 99 3.72 4.41 -6.39
N LEU A 100 2.85 3.98 -5.48
CA LEU A 100 3.20 3.71 -4.09
C LEU A 100 4.19 2.54 -3.94
N ALA A 101 4.18 1.59 -4.89
CA ALA A 101 5.10 0.46 -4.97
C ALA A 101 6.21 0.66 -6.03
N SER A 102 6.54 1.90 -6.38
CA SER A 102 7.47 2.20 -7.49
C SER A 102 8.94 1.85 -7.19
N GLU A 103 9.27 1.60 -5.92
CA GLU A 103 10.64 1.36 -5.42
C GLU A 103 11.62 2.52 -5.69
N VAL A 104 11.11 3.70 -6.03
CA VAL A 104 11.90 4.94 -6.05
C VAL A 104 12.25 5.29 -4.61
N ASP A 105 13.54 5.38 -4.30
CA ASP A 105 14.04 5.44 -2.92
C ASP A 105 13.48 6.64 -2.15
N TRP A 106 13.63 7.84 -2.72
CA TRP A 106 13.13 9.09 -2.14
C TRP A 106 11.62 9.03 -1.87
N LEU A 107 10.82 8.52 -2.81
CA LEU A 107 9.38 8.44 -2.65
C LEU A 107 8.99 7.40 -1.60
N SER A 108 9.70 6.26 -1.56
CA SER A 108 9.48 5.21 -0.57
C SER A 108 9.73 5.73 0.84
N GLU A 109 10.78 6.53 1.07
CA GLU A 109 11.01 7.18 2.38
C GLU A 109 9.89 8.14 2.77
N ARG A 110 9.39 8.92 1.80
CA ARG A 110 8.26 9.83 2.02
C ARG A 110 6.99 9.07 2.38
N ILE A 111 6.69 7.96 1.69
CA ILE A 111 5.55 7.10 1.99
C ILE A 111 5.66 6.54 3.41
N VAL A 112 6.79 5.94 3.74
CA VAL A 112 6.99 5.33 5.06
C VAL A 112 6.92 6.36 6.18
N SER A 113 7.49 7.55 5.98
CA SER A 113 7.46 8.63 6.98
C SER A 113 6.08 9.29 7.16
N THR A 114 5.12 9.01 6.27
CA THR A 114 3.80 9.65 6.29
C THR A 114 2.79 8.77 7.02
N ARG A 115 2.73 8.90 8.36
CA ARG A 115 1.90 8.08 9.26
C ARG A 115 0.44 7.88 8.81
N SER A 116 -0.17 8.90 8.21
CA SER A 116 -1.55 8.85 7.73
C SER A 116 -1.77 7.81 6.63
N VAL A 117 -0.76 7.51 5.82
CA VAL A 117 -0.84 6.43 4.81
C VAL A 117 -0.97 5.07 5.48
N GLN A 118 -0.13 4.78 6.50
CA GLN A 118 -0.24 3.53 7.25
C GLN A 118 -1.59 3.45 7.97
N THR A 119 -2.00 4.54 8.63
CA THR A 119 -3.31 4.61 9.30
C THR A 119 -4.45 4.27 8.34
N LEU A 120 -4.48 4.83 7.13
CA LEU A 120 -5.52 4.53 6.14
C LEU A 120 -5.59 3.04 5.77
N PHE A 121 -4.43 2.41 5.50
CA PHE A 121 -4.40 0.98 5.17
C PHE A 121 -4.84 0.10 6.34
N PHE A 122 -4.31 0.33 7.53
CA PHE A 122 -4.63 -0.53 8.67
C PHE A 122 -6.04 -0.28 9.22
N ASP A 123 -6.54 0.96 9.20
CA ASP A 123 -7.94 1.25 9.56
C ASP A 123 -8.93 0.61 8.60
N TYR A 124 -8.59 0.54 7.31
CA TYR A 124 -9.39 -0.20 6.34
C TYR A 124 -9.47 -1.70 6.70
N LEU A 125 -8.33 -2.35 6.97
CA LEU A 125 -8.31 -3.75 7.40
C LEU A 125 -9.06 -3.95 8.73
N ARG A 126 -8.98 -2.98 9.65
CA ARG A 126 -9.72 -3.01 10.91
C ARG A 126 -11.23 -3.00 10.68
N ALA A 127 -11.70 -2.10 9.81
CA ALA A 127 -13.11 -1.88 9.52
C ALA A 127 -13.77 -3.03 8.73
N VAL A 128 -13.02 -3.74 7.89
CA VAL A 128 -13.55 -4.85 7.10
C VAL A 128 -13.66 -6.13 7.93
N ASP A 129 -14.81 -6.80 7.88
CA ASP A 129 -15.01 -8.10 8.53
C ASP A 129 -14.18 -9.22 7.87
N PRO A 130 -13.73 -10.24 8.62
CA PRO A 130 -13.04 -11.40 8.05
C PRO A 130 -13.87 -12.05 6.93
N GLY A 131 -13.22 -12.43 5.82
CA GLY A 131 -13.91 -13.01 4.66
C GLY A 131 -14.77 -12.04 3.84
N ARG A 132 -14.76 -10.74 4.15
CA ARG A 132 -15.47 -9.67 3.40
C ARG A 132 -14.54 -8.72 2.66
N LEU A 133 -13.22 -8.93 2.78
CA LEU A 133 -12.22 -8.16 2.05
C LEU A 133 -12.33 -8.42 0.55
N ASP A 134 -12.43 -7.35 -0.23
CA ASP A 134 -12.34 -7.46 -1.69
C ASP A 134 -10.93 -7.92 -2.07
N HIS A 135 -10.84 -9.01 -2.81
CA HIS A 135 -9.56 -9.62 -3.19
C HIS A 135 -8.66 -8.67 -4.00
N ASN A 136 -9.24 -7.81 -4.86
CA ASN A 136 -8.47 -6.85 -5.65
C ASN A 136 -7.87 -5.78 -4.74
N ILE A 137 -8.67 -5.22 -3.81
CA ILE A 137 -8.15 -4.25 -2.83
C ILE A 137 -7.07 -4.89 -1.97
N GLY A 138 -7.30 -6.11 -1.46
CA GLY A 138 -6.30 -6.85 -0.69
C GLY A 138 -5.00 -7.07 -1.48
N SER A 139 -5.08 -7.38 -2.78
CA SER A 139 -3.92 -7.53 -3.66
C SER A 139 -3.17 -6.20 -3.87
N LEU A 140 -3.88 -5.09 -4.08
CA LEU A 140 -3.28 -3.77 -4.26
C LEU A 140 -2.59 -3.29 -2.98
N MET A 141 -3.24 -3.47 -1.83
CA MET A 141 -2.63 -3.17 -0.54
C MET A 141 -1.39 -4.03 -0.28
N ALA A 142 -1.49 -5.35 -0.51
CA ALA A 142 -0.38 -6.27 -0.32
C ALA A 142 0.83 -5.92 -1.20
N LYS A 143 0.60 -5.47 -2.43
CA LYS A 143 1.64 -4.97 -3.33
C LYS A 143 2.39 -3.78 -2.72
N VAL A 144 1.67 -2.77 -2.24
CA VAL A 144 2.27 -1.59 -1.61
C VAL A 144 3.03 -1.97 -0.35
N LEU A 145 2.39 -2.68 0.59
CA LEU A 145 3.02 -3.10 1.84
C LEU A 145 4.27 -3.97 1.61
N SER A 146 4.21 -4.90 0.64
CA SER A 146 5.36 -5.73 0.29
C SER A 146 6.52 -4.93 -0.29
N ALA A 147 6.24 -3.91 -1.12
CA ALA A 147 7.28 -3.04 -1.66
C ALA A 147 7.97 -2.22 -0.55
N LEU A 148 7.18 -1.64 0.36
CA LEU A 148 7.73 -0.88 1.50
C LEU A 148 8.54 -1.78 2.45
N LEU A 149 8.05 -2.99 2.75
CA LEU A 149 8.79 -3.96 3.56
C LEU A 149 10.07 -4.44 2.88
N ARG A 150 10.12 -4.45 1.54
CA ARG A 150 11.30 -4.84 0.77
C ARG A 150 12.39 -3.76 0.83
N SER A 151 12.02 -2.49 0.63
CA SER A 151 13.00 -1.39 0.51
C SER A 151 13.27 -0.62 1.80
N LYS A 152 12.30 -0.56 2.72
CA LYS A 152 12.32 0.30 3.92
C LYS A 152 11.86 -0.46 5.18
N HIS A 153 12.27 -1.71 5.32
CA HIS A 153 11.82 -2.63 6.38
C HIS A 153 11.86 -2.04 7.80
N GLU A 154 13.04 -1.62 8.29
CA GLU A 154 13.21 -1.08 9.66
C GLU A 154 12.39 0.20 9.86
N MET A 155 12.44 1.12 8.89
CA MET A 155 11.69 2.38 8.93
C MET A 155 10.18 2.14 8.93
N PHE A 156 9.70 1.13 8.20
CA PHE A 156 8.28 0.78 8.16
C PHE A 156 7.81 0.17 9.48
N LEU A 157 8.58 -0.76 10.04
CA LEU A 157 8.20 -1.43 11.29
C LEU A 157 8.30 -0.53 12.53
N SER A 158 9.22 0.44 12.55
CA SER A 158 9.38 1.36 13.69
C SER A 158 8.14 2.21 13.98
N HIS A 159 7.26 2.40 12.99
CA HIS A 159 6.00 3.12 13.17
C HIS A 159 5.02 2.43 14.12
N PHE A 160 5.23 1.15 14.38
CA PHE A 160 4.35 0.31 15.20
C PHE A 160 4.91 0.00 16.59
N GLU A 161 6.15 0.41 16.89
CA GLU A 161 6.79 0.17 18.19
C GLU A 161 6.15 0.95 19.35
N ASP A 162 5.66 2.16 19.07
CA ASP A 162 5.08 3.08 20.07
C ASP A 162 3.57 2.90 20.28
N LEU A 163 2.91 2.06 19.48
CA LEU A 163 1.52 1.70 19.75
C LEU A 163 1.57 0.66 20.88
N ASP A 164 0.76 0.81 21.93
CA ASP A 164 0.53 -0.17 23.02
C ASP A 164 0.03 -1.56 22.52
N ASP A 165 0.15 -1.79 21.21
CA ASP A 165 -0.34 -2.89 20.41
C ASP A 165 0.66 -3.09 19.25
N ALA A 166 1.95 -3.34 19.53
CA ALA A 166 2.97 -3.49 18.48
C ALA A 166 2.72 -4.69 17.54
N LEU A 167 1.85 -5.61 17.94
CA LEU A 167 1.32 -6.69 17.10
C LEU A 167 0.08 -6.28 16.28
N TYR A 168 -0.43 -5.05 16.42
CA TYR A 168 -1.63 -4.55 15.75
C TYR A 168 -1.63 -4.76 14.23
N PRO A 169 -0.56 -4.45 13.48
CA PRO A 169 -0.50 -4.72 12.05
C PRO A 169 -0.58 -6.22 11.76
N VAL A 170 0.10 -7.05 12.56
CA VAL A 170 0.10 -8.52 12.42
C VAL A 170 -1.30 -9.05 12.68
N ASP A 171 -1.97 -8.61 13.75
CA ASP A 171 -3.33 -9.03 14.10
C ASP A 171 -4.36 -8.68 13.02
N LEU A 172 -4.23 -7.50 12.41
CA LEU A 172 -5.08 -7.07 11.31
C LEU A 172 -4.82 -7.86 10.03
N ILE A 173 -3.56 -8.11 9.68
CA ILE A 173 -3.27 -8.90 8.48
C ILE A 173 -3.67 -10.37 8.71
N LEU A 174 -3.46 -10.91 9.91
CA LEU A 174 -3.95 -12.24 10.31
C LEU A 174 -5.48 -12.35 10.27
N LYS A 175 -6.19 -11.24 10.46
CA LYS A 175 -7.66 -11.19 10.33
C LYS A 175 -8.15 -11.49 8.92
N HIS A 176 -7.29 -11.23 7.94
CA HIS A 176 -7.59 -11.38 6.53
C HIS A 176 -6.60 -12.34 5.86
N VAL A 177 -6.08 -13.32 6.60
CA VAL A 177 -5.10 -14.32 6.10
C VAL A 177 -5.68 -15.22 5.01
N ASP A 178 -7.01 -15.29 4.89
CA ASP A 178 -7.72 -15.93 3.78
C ASP A 178 -7.51 -15.20 2.44
N CYS A 179 -7.13 -13.92 2.48
CA CYS A 179 -6.63 -13.19 1.32
C CYS A 179 -5.13 -13.50 1.14
N SER A 180 -4.82 -14.47 0.26
CA SER A 180 -3.45 -14.95 -0.01
C SER A 180 -2.39 -13.85 -0.16
N PRO A 181 -2.62 -12.74 -0.90
CA PRO A 181 -1.66 -11.64 -0.98
C PRO A 181 -1.25 -11.03 0.38
N LEU A 182 -2.20 -10.92 1.31
CA LEU A 182 -1.94 -10.40 2.65
C LEU A 182 -1.15 -11.40 3.52
N ALA A 183 -1.33 -12.70 3.32
CA ALA A 183 -0.51 -13.71 3.98
C ALA A 183 0.98 -13.60 3.59
N GLU A 184 1.28 -13.23 2.34
CA GLU A 184 2.66 -12.98 1.89
C GLU A 184 3.29 -11.77 2.58
N VAL A 185 2.50 -10.74 2.90
CA VAL A 185 2.95 -9.58 3.67
C VAL A 185 3.39 -10.01 5.07
N LEU A 186 2.64 -10.89 5.75
CA LEU A 186 3.01 -11.41 7.07
C LEU A 186 4.38 -12.08 7.05
N ILE A 187 4.63 -12.91 6.02
CA ILE A 187 5.92 -13.59 5.85
C ILE A 187 7.03 -12.55 5.69
N ARG A 188 6.82 -11.49 4.89
CA ARG A 188 7.82 -10.43 4.72
C ARG A 188 8.10 -9.63 5.99
N MET A 189 7.11 -9.47 6.86
CA MET A 189 7.30 -8.83 8.16
C MET A 189 8.22 -9.66 9.06
N ILE A 190 8.18 -10.99 8.94
CA ILE A 190 9.07 -11.92 9.67
C ILE A 190 10.45 -11.98 9.01
N ASP A 191 10.51 -12.24 7.70
CA ASP A 191 11.73 -12.59 6.96
C ASP A 191 12.73 -11.42 6.84
N GLY A 192 12.26 -10.17 6.80
CA GLY A 192 13.16 -9.01 6.70
C GLY A 192 14.10 -8.87 7.91
N ALA A 193 13.72 -9.43 9.07
CA ALA A 193 14.57 -9.50 10.26
C ALA A 193 15.70 -10.54 10.14
N ASP A 194 15.54 -11.58 9.30
CA ASP A 194 16.49 -12.69 9.16
C ASP A 194 17.47 -12.50 7.98
N VAL A 195 17.02 -11.91 6.87
CA VAL A 195 17.89 -11.57 5.71
C VAL A 195 18.97 -10.56 6.11
N MET A 196 18.64 -9.59 6.96
CA MET A 196 19.62 -8.60 7.44
C MET A 196 20.59 -9.16 8.49
N ARG A 197 20.18 -10.11 9.35
CA ARG A 197 21.12 -10.81 10.25
C ARG A 197 22.17 -11.60 9.48
N SER A 198 21.80 -12.17 8.34
CA SER A 198 22.75 -12.87 7.46
C SER A 198 23.64 -11.90 6.65
N ALA A 199 23.16 -10.69 6.35
CA ALA A 199 23.94 -9.65 5.67
C ALA A 199 24.91 -8.89 6.60
N ARG A 200 24.59 -8.75 7.90
CA ARG A 200 25.43 -8.08 8.93
C ARG A 200 26.50 -8.99 9.53
N GLY A 201 26.99 -9.98 8.78
CA GLY A 201 28.24 -10.64 9.12
C GLY A 201 29.37 -9.60 9.15
N SER A 202 29.86 -9.29 10.34
CA SER A 202 30.95 -8.34 10.68
C SER A 202 30.64 -6.84 10.57
N GLU A 203 29.89 -6.28 11.52
CA GLU A 203 30.30 -5.06 12.26
C GLU A 203 29.28 -4.81 13.39
N GLU A 204 29.69 -5.09 14.63
CA GLU A 204 28.90 -4.84 15.83
C GLU A 204 28.89 -3.34 16.15
N SER A 205 27.72 -2.72 16.00
CA SER A 205 27.33 -1.59 16.83
C SER A 205 25.94 -1.86 17.39
N PRO A 206 25.67 -1.58 18.69
CA PRO A 206 24.40 -1.88 19.31
C PRO A 206 23.40 -0.80 18.90
N VAL A 207 22.71 -1.01 17.78
CA VAL A 207 21.44 -0.29 17.55
C VAL A 207 20.43 -0.89 18.52
N SER A 208 19.76 -0.06 19.32
CA SER A 208 18.76 -0.48 20.30
C SER A 208 17.76 -1.48 19.70
N ILE A 209 17.88 -2.75 20.09
CA ILE A 209 17.21 -3.94 19.52
C ILE A 209 15.74 -4.06 19.97
N SER A 210 15.13 -3.02 20.53
CA SER A 210 13.88 -3.18 21.28
C SER A 210 12.64 -3.50 20.43
N GLY A 211 12.58 -3.05 19.18
CA GLY A 211 11.38 -3.21 18.35
C GLY A 211 11.38 -4.39 17.37
N MET A 212 12.55 -4.78 16.84
CA MET A 212 12.68 -5.93 15.94
C MET A 212 12.41 -7.28 16.63
N GLU A 213 12.54 -7.36 17.96
CA GLU A 213 12.16 -8.56 18.71
C GLU A 213 10.65 -8.82 18.65
N ILE A 214 9.82 -7.80 18.40
CA ILE A 214 8.36 -7.93 18.37
C ILE A 214 7.89 -8.73 17.15
N PHE A 215 8.47 -8.46 15.98
CA PHE A 215 8.10 -9.12 14.71
C PHE A 215 8.88 -10.41 14.44
N ASN A 216 9.45 -11.03 15.48
CA ASN A 216 10.11 -12.32 15.32
C ASN A 216 9.08 -13.44 15.03
N ALA A 217 9.56 -14.52 14.41
CA ALA A 217 8.72 -15.65 14.03
C ALA A 217 7.95 -16.23 15.24
N CYS A 218 8.58 -16.32 16.42
CA CYS A 218 7.96 -16.89 17.62
C CYS A 218 6.71 -16.13 18.06
N ASN A 219 6.75 -14.79 18.08
CA ASN A 219 5.60 -13.96 18.46
C ASN A 219 4.45 -14.09 17.46
N ILE A 220 4.77 -14.13 16.17
CA ILE A 220 3.75 -14.27 15.11
C ILE A 220 3.15 -15.67 15.12
N PHE A 221 3.95 -16.72 15.35
CA PHE A 221 3.44 -18.08 15.54
C PHE A 221 2.57 -18.23 16.80
N ASP A 222 2.91 -17.57 17.91
CA ASP A 222 2.08 -17.57 19.12
C ASP A 222 0.72 -16.90 18.86
N LEU A 223 0.71 -15.79 18.13
CA LEU A 223 -0.50 -15.07 17.75
C LEU A 223 -1.40 -15.89 16.80
N LEU A 224 -0.78 -16.52 15.79
CA LEU A 224 -1.43 -17.51 14.93
C LEU A 224 -2.04 -18.66 15.74
N SER A 225 -1.30 -19.20 16.71
CA SER A 225 -1.74 -20.31 17.56
C SER A 225 -2.95 -19.89 18.41
N LYS A 226 -2.90 -18.72 19.06
CA LYS A 226 -4.00 -18.17 19.87
C LYS A 226 -5.26 -17.99 19.03
N ARG A 227 -5.11 -17.44 17.82
CA ARG A 227 -6.24 -17.21 16.91
C ARG A 227 -6.84 -18.51 16.40
N PHE A 228 -6.00 -19.48 16.05
CA PHE A 228 -6.45 -20.81 15.67
C PHE A 228 -7.24 -21.48 16.79
N LEU A 229 -6.75 -21.41 18.04
CA LEU A 229 -7.44 -21.94 19.22
C LEU A 229 -8.78 -21.23 19.48
N ALA A 230 -8.83 -19.90 19.34
CA ALA A 230 -10.08 -19.14 19.47
C ALA A 230 -11.13 -19.54 18.42
N CYS A 231 -10.70 -19.72 17.16
CA CYS A 231 -11.57 -20.23 16.09
C CYS A 231 -12.08 -21.65 16.38
N LEU A 232 -11.24 -22.52 16.93
CA LEU A 232 -11.66 -23.87 17.34
C LEU A 232 -12.67 -23.82 18.50
N SER A 233 -12.41 -23.01 19.54
CA SER A 233 -13.34 -22.83 20.67
C SER A 233 -14.70 -22.37 20.20
N ALA A 234 -14.77 -21.29 19.41
CA ALA A 234 -16.03 -20.75 18.91
C ALA A 234 -16.83 -21.77 18.07
N ARG A 235 -16.13 -22.69 17.39
CA ARG A 235 -16.75 -23.75 16.60
C ARG A 235 -17.24 -24.93 17.46
N VAL A 236 -16.57 -25.20 18.58
CA VAL A 236 -17.01 -26.20 19.57
C VAL A 236 -18.24 -25.67 20.34
N ASP A 237 -18.19 -24.41 20.79
CA ASP A 237 -19.28 -23.76 21.54
C ASP A 237 -20.54 -23.55 20.66
N GLY A 238 -20.36 -23.33 19.35
CA GLY A 238 -21.47 -23.17 18.39
C GLY A 238 -22.17 -24.48 17.98
N VAL A 239 -21.62 -25.65 18.33
CA VAL A 239 -22.20 -26.97 17.99
C VAL A 239 -23.17 -27.47 19.07
N GLU A 240 -23.19 -26.88 20.27
CA GLU A 240 -24.01 -27.37 21.39
C GLU A 240 -25.47 -26.86 21.46
N VAL A 241 -25.99 -26.10 20.47
CA VAL A 241 -27.38 -25.56 20.51
C VAL A 241 -28.31 -26.21 19.47
N GLY A 242 -27.94 -27.36 18.91
CA GLY A 242 -28.76 -28.08 17.92
C GLY A 242 -28.93 -29.55 18.25
N GLY A 243 -29.44 -29.87 19.44
CA GLY A 243 -29.84 -31.23 19.86
C GLY A 243 -31.29 -31.27 20.29
#